data_AF-A0A1D2U8D7-F1
#
_entry.id   AF-A0A1D2U8D7-F1
#
_cell.length_a   1.000
_cell.length_b   1.000
_cell.length_c   1.000
_cell.angle_alpha   90.00
_cell.angle_beta   90.00
_cell.angle_gamma   90.00
#
_symmetry.space_group_name_H-M   'P 1'
#
loop_
_entity.id
_entity.type
_entity.pdbx_description
1 polymer ?
#
loop_
_entity_poly.entity_id
_entity_poly.type
_entity_poly.pdbx_seq_one_letter_code
_entity_poly.pdbx_strand_id
1 'polypeptide(L)'
;MNFQDPLFWRAGAVSTTLVMLVVLAFLSVDSMRYITAGGINVPDYDVINHAIDYRFDWSRTADVPVIGGDEPLFGKKVTKAEAEKIMEKGKLVIQSRNCMNCHTIFGNGAYYGPDLTKAWLDPAWQQIWMPATGKATKEEAMAEFLMHPDKYPTWRRKMPDLKITEEEAHATVAYLKWISAIDTNGFPSGFGHKSVGR
;
A
#
# COMPACT_ATOMS: atom_id res chain seq x y z
N MET A 1 -51.54 -4.67 13.83
CA MET A 1 -50.15 -4.43 14.28
C MET A 1 -50.19 -3.27 15.26
N ASN A 2 -49.73 -3.47 16.51
CA ASN A 2 -49.68 -2.38 17.48
C ASN A 2 -48.25 -1.83 17.55
N PHE A 3 -48.03 -0.72 16.86
CA PHE A 3 -46.71 -0.06 16.81
C PHE A 3 -46.35 0.69 18.10
N GLN A 4 -47.24 0.73 19.11
CA GLN A 4 -46.92 1.29 20.43
C GLN A 4 -46.42 0.23 21.42
N ASP A 5 -46.44 -1.06 21.05
CA ASP A 5 -45.94 -2.14 21.90
C ASP A 5 -44.39 -2.11 21.95
N PRO A 6 -43.77 -1.93 23.14
CA PRO A 6 -42.31 -1.97 23.27
C PRO A 6 -41.69 -3.31 22.82
N LEU A 7 -42.42 -4.42 22.93
CA LEU A 7 -41.94 -5.73 22.51
C LEU A 7 -41.77 -5.82 21.00
N PHE A 8 -42.66 -5.17 20.23
CA PHE A 8 -42.56 -5.10 18.77
C PHE A 8 -41.25 -4.45 18.33
N TRP A 9 -40.91 -3.28 18.90
CA TRP A 9 -39.67 -2.58 18.58
C TRP A 9 -38.43 -3.32 19.08
N ARG A 10 -38.49 -3.93 20.26
CA ARG A 10 -37.39 -4.77 20.76
C ARG A 10 -37.10 -5.95 19.85
N ALA A 11 -38.14 -6.66 19.40
CA ALA A 11 -38.00 -7.79 18.48
C ALA A 11 -37.43 -7.34 17.13
N GLY A 12 -37.89 -6.20 16.60
CA GLY A 12 -37.36 -5.62 15.35
C GLY A 12 -35.88 -5.25 15.46
N ALA A 13 -35.48 -4.58 16.55
CA ALA A 13 -34.09 -4.20 16.81
C ALA A 13 -33.17 -5.43 16.94
N VAL A 14 -33.58 -6.44 17.72
CA VAL A 14 -32.83 -7.69 17.87
C VAL A 14 -32.70 -8.41 16.52
N SER A 15 -33.80 -8.54 15.77
CA SER A 15 -33.80 -9.24 14.48
C SER A 15 -32.90 -8.54 13.47
N THR A 16 -32.99 -7.22 13.36
CA THR A 16 -32.15 -6.42 12.47
C THR A 16 -30.68 -6.56 12.84
N THR A 17 -30.36 -6.46 14.13
CA THR A 17 -28.99 -6.61 14.62
C THR A 17 -28.43 -7.99 14.30
N LEU A 18 -29.19 -9.06 14.55
CA LEU A 18 -28.76 -10.43 14.25
C LEU A 18 -28.51 -10.62 12.75
N VAL A 19 -29.42 -10.17 11.89
CA VAL A 19 -29.27 -10.29 10.44
C VAL A 19 -28.05 -9.50 9.95
N MET A 20 -27.87 -8.26 10.42
CA MET A 20 -26.72 -7.43 10.04
C MET A 20 -25.39 -8.02 10.52
N LEU A 21 -25.35 -8.61 11.72
CA LEU A 21 -24.16 -9.31 12.23
C LEU A 21 -23.80 -10.53 11.37
N VAL A 22 -24.81 -11.30 10.95
CA VAL A 22 -24.60 -12.46 10.06
C VAL A 22 -24.08 -12.00 8.70
N VAL A 23 -24.69 -10.99 8.09
CA VAL A 23 -24.23 -10.40 6.81
C VAL A 23 -22.78 -9.92 6.93
N LEU A 24 -22.46 -9.18 7.99
CA LEU A 24 -21.10 -8.70 8.23
C LEU A 24 -20.09 -9.84 8.37
N ALA A 25 -20.44 -10.91 9.08
CA ALA A 25 -19.58 -12.08 9.23
C ALA A 25 -19.29 -12.75 7.88
N PHE A 26 -20.32 -12.94 7.04
CA PHE A 26 -20.15 -13.51 5.71
C PHE A 26 -19.28 -12.64 4.81
N LEU A 27 -19.55 -11.33 4.75
CA LEU A 27 -18.75 -10.39 3.94
C LEU A 27 -17.31 -10.30 4.43
N SER A 28 -17.07 -10.41 5.75
CA SER A 28 -15.72 -10.43 6.31
C SER A 28 -14.93 -11.65 5.84
N VAL A 29 -15.53 -12.84 5.91
CA VAL A 29 -14.89 -14.07 5.44
C VAL A 29 -14.66 -14.06 3.93
N ASP A 30 -15.61 -13.54 3.16
CA ASP A 30 -15.47 -13.41 1.71
C ASP A 30 -14.30 -12.47 1.34
N SER A 31 -14.23 -11.31 2.01
CA SER A 31 -13.16 -10.32 1.80
C SER A 31 -11.76 -10.89 2.05
N MET A 32 -11.61 -11.80 3.02
CA MET A 32 -10.31 -12.41 3.33
C MET A 32 -9.70 -13.14 2.13
N ARG A 33 -10.50 -13.68 1.21
CA ARG A 33 -9.99 -14.36 0.00
C ARG A 33 -9.31 -13.40 -0.98
N TYR A 34 -9.68 -12.12 -0.94
CA TYR A 34 -9.12 -11.09 -1.80
C TYR A 34 -7.91 -10.40 -1.15
N ILE A 35 -7.97 -10.12 0.16
CA ILE A 35 -7.03 -9.20 0.83
C ILE A 35 -5.89 -9.89 1.59
N THR A 36 -5.87 -11.22 1.68
CA THR A 36 -4.78 -11.97 2.33
C THR A 36 -3.61 -12.17 1.38
N ALA A 37 -2.37 -12.14 1.89
CA ALA A 37 -1.20 -12.46 1.07
C ALA A 37 -1.31 -13.88 0.48
N GLY A 38 -1.06 -14.00 -0.83
CA GLY A 38 -1.34 -15.21 -1.61
C GLY A 38 -2.81 -15.37 -2.02
N GLY A 39 -3.67 -14.40 -1.72
CA GLY A 39 -5.07 -14.34 -2.14
C GLY A 39 -5.22 -13.83 -3.57
N ILE A 40 -6.47 -13.55 -3.95
CA ILE A 40 -6.82 -13.20 -5.35
C ILE A 40 -6.15 -11.89 -5.79
N ASN A 41 -6.17 -10.85 -4.94
CA ASN A 41 -5.66 -9.52 -5.30
C ASN A 41 -4.28 -9.23 -4.72
N VAL A 42 -3.82 -10.02 -3.76
CA VAL A 42 -2.61 -9.74 -2.98
C VAL A 42 -1.61 -10.86 -3.23
N PRO A 43 -0.51 -10.59 -3.97
CA PRO A 43 0.51 -11.59 -4.22
C PRO A 43 1.25 -11.99 -2.93
N ASP A 44 1.92 -13.14 -2.98
CA ASP A 44 2.88 -13.55 -1.96
C ASP A 44 4.00 -12.51 -1.79
N TYR A 45 4.61 -12.48 -0.61
CA TYR A 45 5.59 -11.45 -0.25
C TYR A 45 6.90 -11.51 -1.05
N ASP A 46 7.24 -12.66 -1.62
CA ASP A 46 8.42 -12.86 -2.47
C ASP A 46 8.29 -12.20 -3.85
N VAL A 47 7.13 -11.63 -4.20
CA VAL A 47 6.94 -10.79 -5.40
C VAL A 47 7.91 -9.61 -5.45
N ILE A 48 8.47 -9.18 -4.31
CA ILE A 48 9.49 -8.13 -4.26
C ILE A 48 10.79 -8.48 -5.01
N ASN A 49 11.01 -9.77 -5.30
CA ASN A 49 12.10 -10.24 -6.15
C ASN A 49 11.87 -9.94 -7.64
N HIS A 50 10.69 -9.45 -8.01
CA HIS A 50 10.28 -9.22 -9.40
C HIS A 50 10.04 -7.74 -9.68
N ALA A 51 10.17 -7.37 -10.95
CA ALA A 51 9.73 -6.07 -11.44
C ALA A 51 8.20 -5.97 -11.32
N ILE A 52 7.71 -4.78 -10.97
CA ILE A 52 6.29 -4.50 -10.85
C ILE A 52 5.97 -3.35 -11.79
N ASP A 53 4.94 -3.53 -12.61
CA ASP A 53 4.42 -2.51 -13.52
C ASP A 53 2.89 -2.55 -13.53
N TYR A 54 2.25 -1.61 -14.21
CA TYR A 54 0.80 -1.55 -14.38
C TYR A 54 0.43 -1.45 -15.86
N ARG A 55 -0.66 -2.12 -16.24
CA ARG A 55 -1.24 -2.00 -17.58
C ARG A 55 -2.74 -1.86 -17.50
N PHE A 56 -3.30 -1.08 -18.41
CA PHE A 56 -4.74 -0.91 -18.51
C PHE A 56 -5.38 -2.19 -19.08
N ASP A 57 -6.29 -2.79 -18.32
CA ASP A 57 -7.12 -3.91 -18.75
C ASP A 57 -8.48 -3.40 -19.22
N TRP A 58 -8.73 -3.48 -20.52
CA TRP A 58 -9.98 -3.05 -21.15
C TRP A 58 -11.21 -3.84 -20.70
N SER A 59 -11.05 -5.08 -20.24
CA SER A 59 -12.17 -5.88 -19.74
C SER A 59 -12.64 -5.43 -18.35
N ARG A 60 -11.72 -4.88 -17.56
CA ARG A 60 -11.97 -4.36 -16.20
C ARG A 60 -12.11 -2.85 -16.16
N THR A 61 -11.73 -2.16 -17.23
CA THR A 61 -11.70 -0.69 -17.33
C THR A 61 -10.80 -0.06 -16.24
N ALA A 62 -9.71 -0.74 -15.91
CA ALA A 62 -8.86 -0.41 -14.77
C ALA A 62 -7.38 -0.75 -15.04
N ASP A 63 -6.47 -0.04 -14.40
CA ASP A 63 -5.06 -0.40 -14.37
C ASP A 63 -4.84 -1.58 -13.40
N VAL A 64 -4.17 -2.63 -13.89
CA VAL A 64 -3.91 -3.88 -13.16
C VAL A 64 -2.40 -4.14 -13.05
N PRO A 65 -1.92 -4.76 -11.95
CA PRO A 65 -0.50 -5.07 -11.78
C PRO A 65 -0.03 -6.09 -12.81
N VAL A 66 1.18 -5.90 -13.31
CA VAL A 66 1.93 -6.82 -14.16
C VAL A 66 3.23 -7.15 -13.46
N ILE A 67 3.42 -8.43 -13.14
CA ILE A 67 4.65 -8.93 -12.52
C ILE A 67 5.62 -9.31 -13.64
N GLY A 68 6.77 -8.65 -13.67
CA GLY A 68 7.82 -8.82 -14.67
C GLY A 68 8.90 -9.81 -14.25
N GLY A 69 10.06 -9.70 -14.91
CA GLY A 69 11.23 -10.53 -14.63
C GLY A 69 11.89 -10.23 -13.28
N ASP A 70 13.03 -10.86 -13.03
CA ASP A 70 13.80 -10.70 -11.80
C ASP A 70 14.29 -9.26 -11.59
N GLU A 71 13.96 -8.69 -10.44
CA GLU A 71 14.41 -7.38 -9.94
C GLU A 71 14.56 -7.46 -8.41
N PRO A 72 15.60 -8.14 -7.89
CA PRO A 72 15.83 -8.24 -6.46
C PRO A 72 16.11 -6.87 -5.83
N LEU A 73 15.48 -6.60 -4.69
CA LEU A 73 15.79 -5.41 -3.90
C LEU A 73 17.19 -5.48 -3.29
N PHE A 74 17.91 -4.37 -3.34
CA PHE A 74 19.24 -4.23 -2.72
C PHE A 74 20.22 -5.32 -3.18
N GLY A 75 20.09 -5.78 -4.42
CA GLY A 75 20.95 -6.79 -5.03
C GLY A 75 20.81 -8.21 -4.48
N LYS A 76 19.85 -8.49 -3.59
CA LYS A 76 19.67 -9.82 -2.98
C LYS A 76 18.26 -10.36 -3.23
N LYS A 77 18.18 -11.55 -3.82
CA LYS A 77 16.92 -12.32 -3.82
C LYS A 77 16.65 -12.90 -2.45
N VAL A 78 15.39 -12.86 -2.03
CA VAL A 78 14.94 -13.41 -0.75
C VAL A 78 14.02 -14.59 -0.95
N THR A 79 14.06 -15.53 -0.02
CA THR A 79 13.08 -16.62 0.07
C THR A 79 11.74 -16.08 0.59
N LYS A 80 10.66 -16.85 0.41
CA LYS A 80 9.33 -16.51 0.94
C LYS A 80 9.36 -16.24 2.46
N ALA A 81 10.05 -17.08 3.23
CA ALA A 81 10.17 -16.93 4.69
C ALA A 81 11.00 -15.70 5.10
N GLU A 82 12.02 -15.32 4.33
CA GLU A 82 12.75 -14.06 4.55
C GLU A 82 11.87 -12.85 4.19
N ALA A 83 11.12 -12.94 3.09
CA ALA A 83 10.20 -11.89 2.67
C ALA A 83 9.12 -11.64 3.73
N GLU A 84 8.53 -12.68 4.31
CA GLU A 84 7.55 -12.56 5.42
C GLU A 84 8.10 -11.71 6.58
N LYS A 85 9.31 -12.01 7.06
CA LYS A 85 9.96 -11.24 8.15
C LYS A 85 10.21 -9.78 7.76
N ILE A 86 10.60 -9.54 6.51
CA ILE A 86 10.80 -8.18 5.99
C ILE A 86 9.47 -7.41 5.97
N MET A 87 8.37 -8.05 5.58
CA MET A 87 7.04 -7.43 5.51
C MET A 87 6.48 -7.12 6.90
N GLU A 88 6.67 -8.02 7.86
CA GLU A 88 6.33 -7.76 9.26
C GLU A 88 7.06 -6.53 9.79
N LYS A 89 8.38 -6.44 9.55
CA LYS A 89 9.19 -5.29 9.96
C LYS A 89 8.76 -4.01 9.27
N GLY A 90 8.62 -4.01 7.94
CA GLY A 90 8.21 -2.84 7.17
C GLY A 90 6.83 -2.32 7.59
N LYS A 91 5.86 -3.23 7.79
CA LYS A 91 4.54 -2.90 8.31
C LYS A 91 4.62 -2.28 9.71
N LEU A 92 5.44 -2.85 10.60
CA LEU A 92 5.63 -2.33 11.95
C LEU A 92 6.25 -0.92 11.93
N VAL A 93 7.18 -0.63 11.01
CA VAL A 93 7.74 0.72 10.85
C VAL A 93 6.67 1.71 10.42
N ILE A 94 5.90 1.37 9.36
CA ILE A 94 4.77 2.21 8.88
C ILE A 94 3.79 2.55 10.01
N GLN A 95 3.45 1.57 10.84
CA GLN A 95 2.49 1.73 11.94
C GLN A 95 3.10 2.50 13.12
N SER A 96 4.30 2.11 13.57
CA SER A 96 4.96 2.72 14.75
C SER A 96 5.44 4.15 14.51
N ARG A 97 5.76 4.51 13.27
CA ARG A 97 6.12 5.88 12.86
C ARG A 97 4.92 6.68 12.35
N ASN A 98 3.72 6.09 12.43
CA ASN A 98 2.44 6.72 12.13
C ASN A 98 2.41 7.38 10.73
N CYS A 99 2.93 6.68 9.71
CA CYS A 99 3.02 7.23 8.35
C CYS A 99 1.65 7.65 7.80
N MET A 100 0.58 6.95 8.19
CA MET A 100 -0.79 7.26 7.78
C MET A 100 -1.34 8.59 8.37
N ASN A 101 -0.69 9.18 9.36
CA ASN A 101 -1.05 10.51 9.87
C ASN A 101 -0.64 11.65 8.93
N CYS A 102 0.22 11.36 7.96
CA CYS A 102 0.58 12.31 6.90
C CYS A 102 0.17 11.80 5.52
N HIS A 103 0.28 10.50 5.27
CA HIS A 103 0.02 9.88 3.98
C HIS A 103 -1.26 9.07 3.98
N THR A 104 -1.80 8.77 2.80
CA THR A 104 -2.75 7.68 2.64
C THR A 104 -2.05 6.39 2.21
N ILE A 105 -2.61 5.25 2.61
CA ILE A 105 -2.29 3.92 2.07
C ILE A 105 -3.62 3.27 1.74
N PHE A 106 -3.76 2.78 0.50
CA PHE A 106 -5.03 2.38 -0.09
C PHE A 106 -6.11 3.47 0.04
N GLY A 107 -5.74 4.75 -0.08
CA GLY A 107 -6.66 5.88 0.08
C GLY A 107 -7.09 6.17 1.52
N ASN A 108 -6.59 5.44 2.52
CA ASN A 108 -6.92 5.65 3.94
C ASN A 108 -5.76 6.36 4.65
N GLY A 109 -6.04 7.43 5.38
CA GLY A 109 -5.03 8.21 6.11
C GLY A 109 -5.22 9.72 5.93
N ALA A 110 -4.13 10.47 6.06
CA ALA A 110 -4.12 11.92 5.88
C ALA A 110 -3.59 12.34 4.49
N TYR A 111 -3.91 13.56 4.08
CA TYR A 111 -3.61 14.09 2.74
C TYR A 111 -2.49 15.14 2.73
N TYR A 112 -1.64 15.13 3.75
CA TYR A 112 -0.49 16.03 3.80
C TYR A 112 0.63 15.55 2.85
N GLY A 113 0.92 14.26 2.83
CA GLY A 113 1.80 13.61 1.88
C GLY A 113 1.02 12.96 0.72
N PRO A 114 1.72 12.50 -0.33
CA PRO A 114 1.11 11.69 -1.38
C PRO A 114 0.66 10.32 -0.86
N ASP A 115 -0.25 9.68 -1.58
CA ASP A 115 -0.64 8.29 -1.33
C ASP A 115 0.53 7.33 -1.59
N LEU A 116 0.75 6.40 -0.66
CA LEU A 116 1.90 5.49 -0.73
C LEU A 116 1.61 4.16 -1.44
N THR A 117 0.36 3.90 -1.83
CA THR A 117 -0.08 2.61 -2.40
C THR A 117 0.74 2.18 -3.61
N LYS A 118 1.15 3.15 -4.42
CA LYS A 118 1.99 2.94 -5.61
C LYS A 118 3.29 3.74 -5.55
N ALA A 119 3.74 4.12 -4.34
CA ALA A 119 4.94 4.95 -4.16
C ALA A 119 6.16 4.37 -4.85
N TRP A 120 6.35 3.04 -4.85
CA TRP A 120 7.47 2.38 -5.54
C TRP A 120 7.51 2.68 -7.04
N LEU A 121 6.35 2.91 -7.66
CA LEU A 121 6.20 3.08 -9.11
C LEU A 121 6.24 4.55 -9.54
N ASP A 122 6.39 5.49 -8.60
CA ASP A 122 6.38 6.92 -8.91
C ASP A 122 7.59 7.29 -9.80
N PRO A 123 7.38 7.84 -11.02
CA PRO A 123 8.47 8.24 -11.90
C PRO A 123 9.36 9.35 -11.33
N ALA A 124 8.92 10.04 -10.26
CA ALA A 124 9.74 10.98 -9.52
C ALA A 124 10.99 10.32 -8.91
N TRP A 125 10.97 9.01 -8.64
CA TRP A 125 12.17 8.34 -8.13
C TRP A 125 13.34 8.45 -9.09
N GLN A 126 13.13 8.13 -10.37
CA GLN A 126 14.18 8.24 -11.37
C GLN A 126 14.48 9.70 -11.74
N GLN A 127 13.47 10.55 -11.81
CA GLN A 127 13.61 11.92 -12.34
C GLN A 127 14.10 12.95 -11.31
N ILE A 128 13.80 12.73 -10.03
CA ILE A 128 13.99 13.73 -8.97
C ILE A 128 14.82 13.14 -7.82
N TRP A 129 14.38 12.02 -7.25
CA TRP A 129 14.91 11.55 -5.98
C TRP A 129 16.26 10.85 -6.08
N MET A 130 16.50 10.04 -7.13
CA MET A 130 17.81 9.44 -7.38
C MET A 130 18.89 10.52 -7.59
N PRO A 131 18.70 11.54 -8.45
CA PRO A 131 19.63 12.68 -8.53
C PRO A 131 19.80 13.44 -7.21
N ALA A 132 18.70 13.71 -6.49
CA ALA A 132 18.75 14.47 -5.24
C ALA A 132 19.50 13.73 -4.12
N THR A 133 19.31 12.42 -4.02
CA THR A 133 19.97 11.55 -3.03
C THR A 133 21.37 11.12 -3.45
N GLY A 134 21.72 11.26 -4.72
CA GLY A 134 22.99 10.79 -5.30
C GLY A 134 23.10 9.27 -5.36
N LYS A 135 21.98 8.53 -5.29
CA LYS A 135 21.96 7.06 -5.34
C LYS A 135 21.73 6.54 -6.76
N ALA A 136 22.33 5.39 -7.05
CA ALA A 136 22.28 4.78 -8.38
C ALA A 136 21.00 4.00 -8.64
N THR A 137 20.31 3.57 -7.58
CA THR A 137 19.09 2.77 -7.66
C THR A 137 17.93 3.45 -6.93
N LYS A 138 16.70 3.05 -7.29
CA LYS A 138 15.48 3.58 -6.68
C LYS A 138 15.36 3.18 -5.22
N GLU A 139 15.65 1.92 -4.90
CA GLU A 139 15.57 1.38 -3.56
C GLU A 139 16.55 2.07 -2.59
N GLU A 140 17.77 2.37 -3.03
CA GLU A 140 18.74 3.12 -2.23
C GLU A 140 18.31 4.57 -2.06
N ALA A 141 17.75 5.20 -3.12
CA ALA A 141 17.23 6.56 -3.03
C ALA A 141 16.06 6.66 -2.06
N MET A 142 15.13 5.70 -2.09
CA MET A 142 14.02 5.63 -1.14
C MET A 142 14.52 5.43 0.29
N ALA A 143 15.49 4.53 0.50
CA ALA A 143 16.06 4.28 1.82
C ALA A 143 16.79 5.52 2.38
N GLU A 144 17.60 6.21 1.58
CA GLU A 144 18.27 7.46 1.94
C GLU A 144 17.24 8.55 2.31
N PHE A 145 16.18 8.71 1.50
CA PHE A 145 15.11 9.66 1.79
C PHE A 145 14.42 9.35 3.13
N LEU A 146 14.12 8.08 3.42
CA LEU A 146 13.47 7.69 4.67
C LEU A 146 14.35 7.92 5.91
N MET A 147 15.66 7.73 5.78
CA MET A 147 16.62 7.98 6.87
C MET A 147 16.89 9.48 7.08
N HIS A 148 16.84 10.28 6.02
CA HIS A 148 17.19 11.69 6.03
C HIS A 148 16.17 12.58 5.32
N PRO A 149 14.87 12.52 5.67
CA PRO A 149 13.82 13.22 4.94
C PRO A 149 13.94 14.74 5.05
N ASP A 150 14.61 15.22 6.10
CA ASP A 150 14.81 16.63 6.37
C ASP A 150 15.78 17.32 5.41
N LYS A 151 16.65 16.53 4.74
CA LYS A 151 17.58 16.98 3.69
C LYS A 151 16.89 17.21 2.35
N TYR A 152 15.67 16.69 2.16
CA TYR A 152 14.96 16.74 0.89
C TYR A 152 13.56 17.40 1.00
N PRO A 153 13.46 18.67 1.39
CA PRO A 153 12.18 19.34 1.56
C PRO A 153 11.45 19.53 0.21
N THR A 154 10.19 19.11 0.14
CA THR A 154 9.32 19.36 -1.02
C THR A 154 8.56 20.67 -0.83
N TRP A 155 9.13 21.77 -1.32
CA TRP A 155 8.51 23.09 -1.26
C TRP A 155 8.10 23.49 0.18
N ARG A 156 6.78 23.56 0.45
CA ARG A 156 6.20 23.93 1.75
C ARG A 156 5.90 22.72 2.64
N ARG A 157 6.02 21.51 2.11
CA ARG A 157 5.73 20.27 2.84
C ARG A 157 7.02 19.54 3.17
N LYS A 158 7.23 19.21 4.44
CA LYS A 158 8.45 18.56 4.92
C LYS A 158 8.07 17.32 5.72
N MET A 159 8.62 16.18 5.31
CA MET A 159 8.53 14.97 6.11
C MET A 159 9.47 15.12 7.33
N PRO A 160 8.98 14.93 8.57
CA PRO A 160 9.82 15.02 9.75
C PRO A 160 10.83 13.87 9.80
N ASP A 161 11.93 14.08 10.50
CA ASP A 161 12.87 12.99 10.81
C ASP A 161 12.27 12.08 11.89
N LEU A 162 11.89 10.87 11.46
CA LEU A 162 11.25 9.84 12.28
C LEU A 162 12.26 8.85 12.89
N LYS A 163 13.57 9.16 12.77
CA LYS A 163 14.68 8.32 13.26
C LYS A 163 14.59 6.88 12.73
N ILE A 164 14.29 6.75 11.44
CA ILE A 164 14.24 5.47 10.75
C ILE A 164 15.68 4.99 10.54
N THR A 165 15.99 3.80 11.05
CA THR A 165 17.30 3.16 10.84
C THR A 165 17.42 2.58 9.43
N GLU A 166 18.63 2.27 8.98
CA GLU A 166 18.85 1.67 7.65
C GLU A 166 18.07 0.37 7.45
N GLU A 167 18.07 -0.50 8.46
CA GLU A 167 17.34 -1.77 8.40
C GLU A 167 15.82 -1.56 8.33
N GLU A 168 15.29 -0.60 9.08
CA GLU A 168 13.88 -0.20 9.01
C GLU A 168 13.55 0.44 7.66
N ALA A 169 14.45 1.24 7.09
CA ALA A 169 14.30 1.86 5.79
C ALA A 169 14.23 0.80 4.68
N HIS A 170 15.17 -0.15 4.66
CA HIS A 170 15.15 -1.26 3.70
C HIS A 170 13.87 -2.10 3.79
N ALA A 171 13.43 -2.41 5.00
CA ALA A 171 12.17 -3.13 5.21
C ALA A 171 10.94 -2.32 4.76
N THR A 172 10.94 -1.02 5.00
CA THR A 172 9.87 -0.11 4.56
C THR A 172 9.83 -0.01 3.04
N VAL A 173 10.98 0.12 2.37
CA VAL A 173 11.06 0.11 0.89
C VAL A 173 10.53 -1.20 0.32
N ALA A 174 10.92 -2.34 0.90
CA ALA A 174 10.40 -3.64 0.49
C ALA A 174 8.88 -3.74 0.67
N TYR A 175 8.34 -3.23 1.78
CA TYR A 175 6.91 -3.17 2.02
C TYR A 175 6.20 -2.26 0.99
N LEU A 176 6.75 -1.09 0.68
CA LEU A 176 6.22 -0.17 -0.33
C LEU A 176 6.26 -0.78 -1.75
N LYS A 177 7.29 -1.56 -2.07
CA LYS A 177 7.34 -2.36 -3.31
C LYS A 177 6.23 -3.40 -3.34
N TRP A 178 6.07 -4.19 -2.27
CA TRP A 178 5.02 -5.22 -2.19
C TRP A 178 3.60 -4.64 -2.30
N ILE A 179 3.26 -3.58 -1.55
CA ILE A 179 1.92 -2.97 -1.68
C ILE A 179 1.66 -2.43 -3.09
N SER A 180 2.71 -2.05 -3.80
CA SER A 180 2.59 -1.59 -5.18
C SER A 180 2.19 -2.72 -6.12
N ALA A 181 2.47 -3.98 -5.79
CA ALA A 181 2.04 -5.16 -6.57
C ALA A 181 0.57 -5.57 -6.33
N ILE A 182 -0.10 -5.01 -5.31
CA ILE A 182 -1.46 -5.40 -4.95
C ILE A 182 -2.45 -4.85 -5.99
N ASP A 183 -3.34 -5.72 -6.46
CA ASP A 183 -4.47 -5.35 -7.29
C ASP A 183 -5.55 -4.65 -6.46
N THR A 184 -5.55 -3.34 -6.58
CA THR A 184 -6.42 -2.40 -5.87
C THR A 184 -7.66 -2.03 -6.69
N ASN A 185 -8.03 -2.86 -7.68
CA ASN A 185 -9.18 -2.65 -8.57
C ASN A 185 -9.14 -1.27 -9.27
N GLY A 186 -7.96 -0.86 -9.73
CA GLY A 186 -7.76 0.39 -10.46
C GLY A 186 -7.46 1.63 -9.60
N PHE A 187 -7.30 1.49 -8.27
CA PHE A 187 -6.84 2.60 -7.41
C PHE A 187 -5.30 2.64 -7.28
N PRO A 188 -4.65 3.81 -7.22
CA PRO A 188 -5.18 5.12 -7.59
C PRO A 188 -5.42 5.19 -9.11
N SER A 189 -6.47 5.89 -9.52
CA SER A 189 -6.84 5.99 -10.93
C SER A 189 -5.85 6.85 -11.71
N GLY A 190 -5.51 6.43 -12.94
CA GLY A 190 -4.62 7.19 -13.82
C GLY A 190 -3.16 7.23 -13.36
N PHE A 191 -2.75 6.31 -12.48
CA PHE A 191 -1.38 6.22 -12.01
C PHE A 191 -0.45 5.75 -13.13
N GLY A 192 0.67 6.45 -13.37
CA GLY A 192 1.63 6.12 -14.43
C GLY A 192 1.24 6.58 -15.85
N HIS A 193 -0.05 6.84 -16.09
CA HIS A 193 -0.50 7.57 -17.28
C HIS A 193 -0.26 9.05 -17.05
N LYS A 194 0.87 9.60 -17.53
CA LYS A 194 0.90 11.04 -17.83
C LYS A 194 -0.33 11.30 -18.69
N SER A 195 -1.26 12.11 -18.20
CA SER A 195 -2.44 12.52 -18.94
C SER A 195 -2.01 13.00 -20.33
N VAL A 196 -2.13 12.13 -21.34
CA VAL A 196 -2.03 12.53 -22.73
C VAL A 196 -3.31 13.29 -22.99
N GLY A 197 -3.24 14.62 -22.85
CA GLY A 197 -4.23 15.59 -23.31
C GLY A 197 -5.69 15.31 -22.92
N ARG A 198 -6.17 16.08 -21.95
CA ARG A 198 -7.43 16.79 -22.17
C ARG A 198 -7.13 18.28 -22.17
#